data_AF-A0A543DAS9-F1
#
_entry.id   AF-A0A543DAS9-F1
#
_cell.length_a   1.000
_cell.length_b   1.000
_cell.length_c   1.000
_cell.angle_alpha   90.00
_cell.angle_beta   90.00
_cell.angle_gamma   90.00
#
_symmetry.space_group_name_H-M   'P 1'
#
loop_
_entity.id
_entity.type
_entity.pdbx_description
1 polymer ?
#
loop_
_entity_poly.entity_id
_entity_poly.type
_entity_poly.pdbx_seq_one_letter_code
_entity_poly.pdbx_strand_id
1 'polypeptide(L)'
;MRTRRFSCTLAVLAALAAGCGDAAASEDTVAWTNGVCGALAGFTRAASSGPQVDPADPVASVQGVHSYLGSTSEEVRRSLSALDAVGPSPVEGGDQYVARLQEALRSIRSGFESARTQLAAVDTSSPEALATAFPAAVAPLQELRGLPDPTEGLRENEELRTAAEQAPACRELRGTGTPSG
;
A
#
# COMPACT_ATOMS: atom_id res chain seq x y z
N MET A 1 -58.30 -58.12 -17.58
CA MET A 1 -58.79 -57.26 -16.49
C MET A 1 -57.97 -55.97 -16.48
N ARG A 2 -58.68 -54.83 -16.51
CA ARG A 2 -58.25 -53.42 -16.24
C ARG A 2 -57.05 -52.81 -16.98
N THR A 3 -57.41 -52.00 -17.98
CA THR A 3 -56.70 -50.79 -18.43
C THR A 3 -56.73 -49.68 -17.36
N ARG A 4 -55.67 -48.85 -17.27
CA ARG A 4 -55.74 -47.40 -17.02
C ARG A 4 -54.40 -46.71 -17.27
N ARG A 5 -54.45 -45.65 -18.08
CA ARG A 5 -53.40 -44.66 -18.34
C ARG A 5 -53.22 -43.74 -17.11
N PHE A 6 -51.99 -43.31 -16.82
CA PHE A 6 -51.71 -42.11 -16.05
C PHE A 6 -50.49 -41.39 -16.65
N SER A 7 -50.76 -40.26 -17.31
CA SER A 7 -49.80 -39.18 -17.53
C SER A 7 -49.65 -38.40 -16.22
N CYS A 8 -48.44 -37.99 -15.85
CA CYS A 8 -48.23 -36.75 -15.09
C CYS A 8 -46.75 -36.33 -15.13
N THR A 9 -46.54 -35.16 -15.76
CA THR A 9 -45.66 -34.06 -15.35
C THR A 9 -44.14 -34.28 -15.26
N LEU A 10 -43.46 -33.71 -16.27
CA LEU A 10 -42.14 -33.07 -16.16
C LEU A 10 -42.12 -32.14 -14.93
N ALA A 11 -41.40 -32.54 -13.88
CA ALA A 11 -40.97 -31.64 -12.83
C ALA A 11 -39.54 -31.20 -13.16
N VAL A 12 -39.41 -29.94 -13.57
CA VAL A 12 -38.14 -29.22 -13.65
C VAL A 12 -37.53 -29.22 -12.25
N LEU A 13 -36.51 -30.05 -12.04
CA LEU A 13 -35.60 -29.90 -10.91
C LEU A 13 -34.75 -28.67 -11.20
N ALA A 14 -35.22 -27.51 -10.75
CA ALA A 14 -34.40 -26.33 -10.60
C ALA A 14 -33.28 -26.68 -9.62
N ALA A 15 -32.06 -26.77 -10.14
CA ALA A 15 -30.86 -26.92 -9.36
C ALA A 15 -30.76 -25.74 -8.38
N LEU A 16 -31.03 -25.98 -7.11
CA LEU A 16 -30.49 -25.17 -6.03
C LEU A 16 -28.99 -25.52 -5.96
N ALA A 17 -28.21 -24.90 -6.85
CA ALA A 17 -26.81 -24.66 -6.57
C ALA A 17 -26.75 -23.65 -5.42
N ALA A 18 -26.97 -24.13 -4.20
CA ALA A 18 -26.36 -23.53 -3.02
C ALA A 18 -24.85 -23.76 -3.20
N GLY A 19 -24.24 -22.90 -4.00
CA GLY A 19 -22.80 -22.81 -4.08
C GLY A 19 -22.31 -22.36 -2.71
N CYS A 20 -21.71 -23.28 -1.96
CA CYS A 20 -20.56 -22.93 -1.13
C CYS A 20 -19.50 -22.39 -2.09
N GLY A 21 -19.56 -21.08 -2.36
CA GLY A 21 -18.57 -20.37 -3.14
C GLY A 21 -18.26 -19.09 -2.38
N ASP A 22 -16.99 -18.85 -2.10
CA ASP A 22 -16.45 -17.54 -1.76
C ASP A 22 -17.18 -16.50 -2.63
N ALA A 23 -18.07 -15.72 -2.01
CA ALA A 23 -18.80 -14.70 -2.72
C ALA A 23 -17.79 -13.67 -3.21
N ALA A 24 -17.70 -13.50 -4.53
CA ALA A 24 -16.87 -12.46 -5.11
C ALA A 24 -17.30 -11.09 -4.56
N ALA A 25 -16.33 -10.21 -4.31
CA ALA A 25 -16.62 -8.82 -3.95
C ALA A 25 -17.37 -8.13 -5.11
N SER A 26 -18.16 -7.11 -4.78
CA SER A 26 -18.86 -6.31 -5.80
C SER A 26 -17.85 -5.61 -6.73
N GLU A 27 -18.24 -5.34 -7.98
CA GLU A 27 -17.37 -4.63 -8.94
C GLU A 27 -16.94 -3.25 -8.41
N ASP A 28 -17.85 -2.54 -7.73
CA ASP A 28 -17.58 -1.24 -7.10
C ASP A 28 -16.55 -1.36 -5.97
N THR A 29 -16.68 -2.40 -5.12
CA THR A 29 -15.71 -2.68 -4.05
C THR A 29 -14.33 -3.01 -4.63
N VAL A 30 -14.27 -3.80 -5.70
CA VAL A 30 -13.01 -4.11 -6.40
C VAL A 30 -12.39 -2.85 -7.00
N ALA A 31 -13.18 -2.01 -7.67
CA ALA A 31 -12.72 -0.78 -8.29
C ALA A 31 -12.17 0.21 -7.25
N TRP A 32 -12.90 0.40 -6.14
CA TRP A 32 -12.45 1.25 -5.04
C TRP A 32 -11.15 0.72 -4.43
N THR A 33 -11.09 -0.58 -4.12
CA THR A 33 -9.91 -1.22 -3.52
C THR A 33 -8.70 -1.13 -4.46
N ASN A 34 -8.91 -1.30 -5.77
CA ASN A 34 -7.89 -1.09 -6.79
C ASN A 34 -7.39 0.36 -6.82
N GLY A 35 -8.29 1.34 -6.65
CA GLY A 35 -7.93 2.76 -6.54
C GLY A 35 -7.03 3.04 -5.33
N VAL A 36 -7.37 2.49 -4.16
CA VAL A 36 -6.55 2.64 -2.94
C VAL A 36 -5.15 2.06 -3.13
N CYS A 37 -5.05 0.83 -3.63
CA CYS A 37 -3.74 0.22 -3.92
C CYS A 37 -2.97 0.97 -5.02
N GLY A 38 -3.65 1.44 -6.06
CA GLY A 38 -3.04 2.24 -7.12
C GLY A 38 -2.45 3.55 -6.59
N ALA A 39 -3.14 4.20 -5.65
CA ALA A 39 -2.66 5.41 -5.01
C ALA A 39 -1.34 5.20 -4.24
N LEU A 40 -1.09 4.00 -3.73
CA LEU A 40 0.12 3.67 -2.95
C LEU A 40 1.30 3.23 -3.81
N ALA A 41 1.08 2.81 -5.06
CA ALA A 41 2.10 2.20 -5.91
C ALA A 41 3.36 3.05 -6.11
N GLY A 42 3.20 4.37 -6.31
CA GLY A 42 4.33 5.29 -6.49
C GLY A 42 5.20 5.38 -5.24
N PHE A 43 4.56 5.59 -4.08
CA PHE A 43 5.24 5.63 -2.80
C PHE A 43 5.93 4.30 -2.47
N THR A 44 5.25 3.16 -2.59
CA THR A 44 5.85 1.85 -2.29
C THR A 44 7.07 1.58 -3.16
N ARG A 45 7.02 1.93 -4.45
CA ARG A 45 8.16 1.78 -5.36
C ARG A 45 9.34 2.66 -4.95
N ALA A 46 9.10 3.92 -4.61
CA ALA A 46 10.14 4.83 -4.16
C ALA A 46 10.71 4.39 -2.79
N ALA A 47 9.86 3.94 -1.88
CA ALA A 47 10.27 3.41 -0.58
C ALA A 47 11.22 2.22 -0.74
N SER A 48 10.88 1.26 -1.60
CA SER A 48 11.65 0.03 -1.82
C SER A 48 12.98 0.24 -2.54
N SER A 49 13.20 1.35 -3.26
CA SER A 49 14.49 1.58 -3.94
C SER A 49 15.63 1.91 -2.98
N GLY A 50 15.32 2.43 -1.80
CA GLY A 50 16.29 2.91 -0.81
C GLY A 50 17.17 4.08 -1.28
N PRO A 51 17.94 4.70 -0.37
CA PRO A 51 18.92 5.71 -0.72
C PRO A 51 20.18 5.08 -1.33
N GLN A 52 20.86 5.84 -2.18
CA GLN A 52 22.20 5.51 -2.65
C GLN A 52 23.22 5.86 -1.55
N VAL A 53 24.08 4.92 -1.19
CA VAL A 53 25.11 5.10 -0.15
C VAL A 53 26.43 4.58 -0.70
N ASP A 54 27.48 5.40 -0.65
CA ASP A 54 28.85 5.05 -1.02
C ASP A 54 29.73 5.05 0.24
N PRO A 55 30.15 3.87 0.74
CA PRO A 55 31.00 3.77 1.92
C PRO A 55 32.38 4.45 1.76
N ALA A 56 32.84 4.65 0.53
CA ALA A 56 34.10 5.33 0.23
C ALA A 56 33.94 6.86 0.13
N ASP A 57 32.70 7.35 0.01
CA ASP A 57 32.38 8.78 -0.10
C ASP A 57 31.20 9.15 0.83
N PRO A 58 31.50 9.57 2.07
CA PRO A 58 30.48 10.01 3.03
C PRO A 58 29.67 11.22 2.55
N VAL A 59 30.25 12.10 1.73
CA VAL A 59 29.54 13.27 1.19
C VAL A 59 28.52 12.81 0.15
N ALA A 60 28.92 11.93 -0.77
CA ALA A 60 28.01 11.32 -1.74
C ALA A 60 26.89 10.53 -1.04
N SER A 61 27.21 9.82 0.04
CA SER A 61 26.22 9.11 0.86
C SER A 61 25.17 10.04 1.45
N VAL A 62 25.58 11.17 2.05
CA VAL A 62 24.63 12.17 2.58
C VAL A 62 23.75 12.74 1.47
N GLN A 63 24.33 13.04 0.29
CA GLN A 63 23.55 13.52 -0.86
C GLN A 63 22.54 12.48 -1.35
N GLY A 64 22.94 11.20 -1.41
CA GLY A 64 22.06 10.10 -1.81
C GLY A 64 20.89 9.91 -0.85
N VAL A 65 21.12 10.01 0.46
CA VAL A 65 20.05 10.00 1.47
C VAL A 65 19.15 11.23 1.32
N HIS A 66 19.72 12.43 1.20
CA HIS A 66 18.94 13.67 1.04
C HIS A 66 18.05 13.64 -0.21
N SER A 67 18.58 13.12 -1.33
CA SER A 67 17.83 12.97 -2.58
C SER A 67 16.69 11.97 -2.43
N TYR A 68 16.96 10.81 -1.84
CA TYR A 68 15.94 9.78 -1.59
C TYR A 68 14.78 10.29 -0.73
N LEU A 69 15.10 10.95 0.39
CA LEU A 69 14.08 11.50 1.28
C LEU A 69 13.20 12.49 0.54
N GLY A 70 13.77 13.29 -0.37
CA GLY A 70 13.04 14.26 -1.18
C GLY A 70 12.13 13.61 -2.22
N SER A 71 12.66 12.70 -3.02
CA SER A 71 11.87 12.01 -4.05
C SER A 71 10.74 11.19 -3.43
N THR A 72 11.00 10.49 -2.32
CA THR A 72 9.98 9.68 -1.64
C THR A 72 8.93 10.56 -0.98
N SER A 73 9.30 11.72 -0.41
CA SER A 73 8.32 12.70 0.11
C SER A 73 7.38 13.23 -0.96
N GLU A 74 7.88 13.43 -2.18
CA GLU A 74 7.04 13.81 -3.33
C GLU A 74 6.08 12.69 -3.75
N GLU A 75 6.53 11.42 -3.76
CA GLU A 75 5.62 10.30 -4.01
C GLU A 75 4.57 10.16 -2.91
N VAL A 76 4.93 10.37 -1.64
CA VAL A 76 3.95 10.40 -0.54
C VAL A 76 2.89 11.48 -0.76
N ARG A 77 3.30 12.68 -1.20
CA ARG A 77 2.36 13.77 -1.52
C ARG A 77 1.41 13.37 -2.66
N ARG A 78 1.91 12.69 -3.70
CA ARG A 78 1.08 12.18 -4.80
C ARG A 78 0.13 11.08 -4.32
N SER A 79 0.58 10.15 -3.48
CA SER A 79 -0.26 9.12 -2.87
C SER A 79 -1.38 9.72 -2.05
N LEU A 80 -1.11 10.75 -1.24
CA LEU A 80 -2.15 11.45 -0.47
C LEU A 80 -3.22 12.08 -1.39
N SER A 81 -2.79 12.73 -2.48
CA SER A 81 -3.72 13.30 -3.46
C SER A 81 -4.52 12.22 -4.20
N ALA A 82 -3.89 11.10 -4.53
CA ALA A 82 -4.55 9.99 -5.21
C ALA A 82 -5.56 9.29 -4.28
N LEU A 83 -5.23 9.10 -3.00
CA LEU A 83 -6.14 8.55 -1.99
C LEU A 83 -7.38 9.42 -1.79
N ASP A 84 -7.21 10.74 -1.77
CA ASP A 84 -8.34 11.68 -1.71
C ASP A 84 -9.26 11.56 -2.94
N ALA A 85 -8.67 11.30 -4.11
CA ALA A 85 -9.40 11.13 -5.37
C ALA A 85 -10.10 9.77 -5.53
N VAL A 86 -9.83 8.77 -4.69
CA VAL A 86 -10.52 7.46 -4.73
C VAL A 86 -12.01 7.60 -4.39
N GLY A 87 -12.36 8.58 -3.56
CA GLY A 87 -13.72 8.78 -3.09
C GLY A 87 -14.15 7.83 -1.96
N PRO A 88 -15.41 7.92 -1.52
CA PRO A 88 -15.91 7.18 -0.37
C PRO A 88 -15.92 5.67 -0.62
N SER A 89 -15.67 4.90 0.43
CA SER A 89 -15.69 3.45 0.39
C SER A 89 -17.11 2.90 0.26
N PRO A 90 -17.34 1.90 -0.60
CA PRO A 90 -18.61 1.18 -0.64
C PRO A 90 -18.76 0.19 0.54
N VAL A 91 -17.71 -0.03 1.34
CA VAL A 91 -17.69 -0.99 2.45
C VAL A 91 -17.51 -0.28 3.79
N GLU A 92 -18.27 -0.73 4.79
CA GLU A 92 -18.13 -0.23 6.16
C GLU A 92 -16.68 -0.36 6.66
N GLY A 93 -16.17 0.73 7.24
CA GLY A 93 -14.80 0.81 7.75
C GLY A 93 -13.72 1.15 6.72
N GLY A 94 -14.01 1.09 5.41
CA GLY A 94 -13.03 1.39 4.37
C GLY A 94 -12.53 2.84 4.39
N ASP A 95 -13.41 3.81 4.65
CA ASP A 95 -13.01 5.22 4.81
C ASP A 95 -12.10 5.44 6.03
N GLN A 96 -12.37 4.71 7.12
CA GLN A 96 -11.56 4.79 8.32
C GLN A 96 -10.16 4.21 8.08
N TYR A 97 -10.05 3.14 7.29
CA TYR A 97 -8.78 2.62 6.83
C TYR A 97 -8.01 3.65 5.98
N VAL A 98 -8.65 4.27 4.98
CA VAL A 98 -8.00 5.30 4.15
C VAL A 98 -7.55 6.50 5.01
N ALA A 99 -8.34 6.93 5.98
CA ALA A 99 -7.95 8.01 6.89
C ALA A 99 -6.68 7.70 7.69
N ARG A 100 -6.58 6.48 8.26
CA ARG A 100 -5.37 6.02 8.97
C ARG A 100 -4.16 5.94 8.04
N LEU A 101 -4.35 5.45 6.82
CA LEU A 101 -3.31 5.37 5.80
C LEU A 101 -2.79 6.77 5.43
N GLN A 102 -3.70 7.74 5.23
CA GLN A 102 -3.33 9.13 4.99
C GLN A 102 -2.56 9.74 6.17
N GLU A 103 -2.96 9.44 7.41
CA GLU A 103 -2.24 9.90 8.60
C GLU A 103 -0.81 9.32 8.67
N ALA A 104 -0.65 8.02 8.45
CA ALA A 104 0.65 7.37 8.38
C ALA A 104 1.55 7.99 7.30
N LEU A 105 1.01 8.19 6.09
CA LEU A 105 1.72 8.86 5.00
C LEU A 105 2.14 10.30 5.35
N ARG A 106 1.26 11.08 6.01
CA ARG A 106 1.64 12.44 6.47
C ARG A 106 2.78 12.39 7.49
N SER A 107 2.75 11.43 8.41
CA SER A 107 3.82 11.23 9.39
C SER A 107 5.16 10.92 8.72
N ILE A 108 5.18 9.96 7.78
CA ILE A 108 6.36 9.60 7.00
C ILE A 108 6.94 10.83 6.27
N ARG A 109 6.08 11.59 5.58
CA ARG A 109 6.52 12.81 4.87
C ARG A 109 7.15 13.82 5.83
N SER A 110 6.53 14.04 6.99
CA SER A 110 7.06 14.97 7.99
C SER A 110 8.43 14.53 8.53
N GLY A 111 8.59 13.23 8.82
CA GLY A 111 9.87 12.67 9.25
C GLY A 111 10.96 12.83 8.18
N PHE A 112 10.61 12.59 6.92
CA PHE A 112 11.54 12.71 5.80
C PHE A 112 11.97 14.15 5.56
N GLU A 113 11.04 15.10 5.55
CA GLU A 113 11.35 16.53 5.39
C GLU A 113 12.18 17.09 6.57
N SER A 114 11.91 16.61 7.78
CA SER A 114 12.72 16.96 8.96
C SER A 114 14.16 16.46 8.80
N ALA A 115 14.36 15.20 8.41
CA ALA A 115 15.69 14.64 8.17
C ALA A 115 16.43 15.34 7.02
N ARG A 116 15.73 15.72 5.95
CA ARG A 116 16.33 16.53 4.86
C ARG A 116 16.82 17.88 5.34
N THR A 117 15.99 18.57 6.14
CA THR A 117 16.34 19.88 6.69
C THR A 117 17.59 19.79 7.57
N GLN A 118 17.68 18.75 8.39
CA GLN A 118 18.87 18.49 9.22
C GLN A 118 20.10 18.21 8.37
N LEU A 119 19.99 17.36 7.34
CA LEU A 119 21.09 17.06 6.42
C LEU A 119 21.58 18.30 5.66
N ALA A 120 20.67 19.17 5.23
CA ALA A 120 21.01 20.40 4.52
C ALA A 120 21.83 21.39 5.37
N ALA A 121 21.78 21.26 6.70
CA ALA A 121 22.54 22.09 7.64
C ALA A 121 23.92 21.52 8.00
N VAL A 122 24.27 20.31 7.51
CA VAL A 122 25.53 19.64 7.85
C VAL A 122 26.70 20.25 7.08
N ASP A 123 27.79 20.55 7.79
CA ASP A 123 29.07 20.86 7.16
C ASP A 123 29.68 19.60 6.55
N THR A 124 29.56 19.46 5.24
CA THR A 124 30.07 18.31 4.49
C THR A 124 31.59 18.29 4.35
N SER A 125 32.29 19.35 4.75
CA SER A 125 33.76 19.36 4.81
C SER A 125 34.30 18.79 6.14
N SER A 126 33.44 18.57 7.14
CA SER A 126 33.80 18.02 8.44
C SER A 126 33.39 16.54 8.55
N PRO A 127 34.35 15.60 8.60
CA PRO A 127 34.06 14.18 8.82
C PRO A 127 33.30 13.91 10.13
N GLU A 128 33.57 14.68 11.19
CA GLU A 128 32.88 14.55 12.48
C GLU A 128 31.41 14.98 12.40
N ALA A 129 31.14 16.08 11.68
CA ALA A 129 29.77 16.56 11.47
C ALA A 129 28.96 15.55 10.65
N LEU A 130 29.56 14.99 9.59
CA LEU A 130 28.95 13.94 8.78
C LEU A 130 28.66 12.68 9.59
N ALA A 131 29.63 12.19 10.38
CA ALA A 131 29.46 11.01 11.22
C ALA A 131 28.33 11.19 12.25
N THR A 132 28.16 12.40 12.78
CA THR A 132 27.10 12.73 13.75
C THR A 132 25.73 12.84 13.09
N ALA A 133 25.65 13.41 11.88
CA ALA A 133 24.38 13.65 11.20
C ALA A 133 23.80 12.40 10.53
N PHE A 134 24.66 11.48 10.08
CA PHE A 134 24.23 10.33 9.30
C PHE A 134 23.22 9.41 10.03
N PRO A 135 23.37 9.07 11.33
CA PRO A 135 22.36 8.29 12.06
C PRO A 135 20.98 8.95 12.10
N ALA A 136 20.92 10.27 12.31
CA ALA A 136 19.66 11.02 12.33
C ALA A 136 19.00 11.04 10.93
N ALA A 137 19.82 11.14 9.88
CA ALA A 137 19.37 11.13 8.49
C ALA A 137 18.69 9.82 8.07
N VAL A 138 19.13 8.69 8.63
CA VAL A 138 18.60 7.36 8.30
C VAL A 138 17.52 6.89 9.28
N ALA A 139 17.28 7.58 10.39
CA ALA A 139 16.28 7.19 11.39
C ALA A 139 14.87 7.03 10.80
N PRO A 140 14.35 7.96 9.97
CA PRO A 140 13.03 7.79 9.34
C PRO A 140 12.95 6.58 8.39
N LEU A 141 14.09 6.15 7.83
CA LEU A 141 14.15 4.95 6.99
C LEU A 141 13.92 3.69 7.81
N GLN A 142 14.40 3.67 9.06
CA GLN A 142 14.18 2.53 9.96
C GLN A 142 12.72 2.46 10.40
N GLU A 143 12.11 3.61 10.70
CA GLU A 143 10.68 3.70 10.99
C GLU A 143 9.85 3.19 9.81
N LEU A 144 10.18 3.62 8.58
CA LEU A 144 9.53 3.15 7.36
C LEU A 144 9.62 1.63 7.19
N ARG A 145 10.78 1.02 7.48
CA ARG A 145 10.97 -0.44 7.42
C ARG A 145 10.17 -1.21 8.47
N GLY A 146 9.83 -0.57 9.58
CA GLY A 146 9.03 -1.15 10.65
C GLY A 146 7.52 -1.07 10.41
N LEU A 147 7.08 -0.39 9.34
CA LEU A 147 5.66 -0.29 9.04
C LEU A 147 5.09 -1.62 8.52
N PRO A 148 3.84 -1.94 8.88
CA PRO A 148 3.14 -3.09 8.30
C PRO A 148 2.95 -2.94 6.79
N ASP A 149 2.58 -4.03 6.14
CA ASP A 149 2.20 -4.00 4.72
C ASP A 149 1.07 -2.97 4.52
N PRO A 150 1.17 -2.08 3.52
CA PRO A 150 0.20 -1.00 3.35
C PRO A 150 -1.23 -1.50 3.10
N THR A 151 -1.39 -2.75 2.66
CA THR A 151 -2.69 -3.41 2.42
C THR A 151 -3.18 -4.24 3.61
N GLU A 152 -2.45 -4.31 4.72
CA GLU A 152 -2.80 -5.15 5.88
C GLU A 152 -4.19 -4.81 6.44
N GLY A 153 -4.52 -3.52 6.56
CA GLY A 153 -5.82 -3.05 7.04
C GLY A 153 -7.01 -3.44 6.15
N LEU A 154 -6.79 -3.74 4.86
CA LEU A 154 -7.84 -4.27 3.99
C LEU A 154 -8.22 -5.71 4.37
N ARG A 155 -7.33 -6.44 5.05
CA ARG A 155 -7.54 -7.85 5.42
C ARG A 155 -8.40 -8.02 6.68
N GLU A 156 -8.65 -6.95 7.41
CA GLU A 156 -9.50 -6.92 8.61
C GLU A 156 -10.99 -7.06 8.27
N ASN A 157 -11.37 -6.78 7.02
CA ASN A 157 -12.73 -6.94 6.50
C ASN A 157 -12.75 -7.99 5.38
N GLU A 158 -13.65 -8.97 5.47
CA GLU A 158 -13.70 -10.08 4.51
C GLU A 158 -13.99 -9.63 3.07
N GLU A 159 -14.88 -8.66 2.88
CA GLU A 159 -15.22 -8.12 1.56
C GLU A 159 -14.04 -7.36 0.96
N LEU A 160 -13.37 -6.50 1.75
CA LEU A 160 -12.17 -5.77 1.31
C LEU A 160 -11.00 -6.71 1.02
N ARG A 161 -10.85 -7.78 1.81
CA ARG A 161 -9.85 -8.83 1.56
C ARG A 161 -10.08 -9.49 0.19
N THR A 162 -11.31 -9.94 -0.08
CA THR A 162 -11.68 -10.54 -1.37
C THR A 162 -11.50 -9.55 -2.52
N ALA A 163 -11.88 -8.29 -2.32
CA ALA A 163 -11.68 -7.23 -3.31
C ALA A 163 -10.19 -6.98 -3.60
N ALA A 164 -9.33 -6.97 -2.58
CA ALA A 164 -7.88 -6.81 -2.73
C ALA A 164 -7.21 -8.00 -3.44
N GLU A 165 -7.79 -9.20 -3.34
CA GLU A 165 -7.35 -10.36 -4.12
C GLU A 165 -7.68 -10.21 -5.61
N GLN A 166 -8.83 -9.59 -5.92
CA GLN A 166 -9.32 -9.35 -7.28
C GLN A 166 -8.73 -8.10 -7.94
N ALA A 167 -8.34 -7.10 -7.16
CA ALA A 167 -7.77 -5.84 -7.61
C ALA A 167 -6.33 -5.99 -8.16
N PRO A 168 -6.07 -5.66 -9.45
CA PRO A 168 -4.73 -5.73 -10.04
C PRO A 168 -3.66 -4.93 -9.28
N ALA A 169 -3.94 -3.68 -8.91
CA ALA A 169 -2.95 -2.84 -8.23
C ALA A 169 -2.54 -3.41 -6.86
N CYS A 170 -3.45 -4.07 -6.15
CA CYS A 170 -3.15 -4.71 -4.87
C CYS A 170 -2.29 -5.97 -5.04
N ARG A 171 -2.43 -6.69 -6.15
CA ARG A 171 -1.54 -7.82 -6.48
C ARG A 171 -0.13 -7.34 -6.81
N GLU A 172 -0.02 -6.26 -7.58
CA GLU A 172 1.27 -5.65 -7.91
C GLU A 172 2.01 -5.17 -6.65
N LEU A 173 1.30 -4.46 -5.76
CA LEU A 173 1.88 -4.01 -4.49
C LEU A 173 2.46 -5.15 -3.65
N ARG A 174 1.72 -6.24 -3.48
CA ARG A 174 2.22 -7.43 -2.74
C ARG A 174 3.47 -8.02 -3.37
N GLY A 175 3.58 -7.98 -4.70
CA GLY A 175 4.79 -8.42 -5.41
C GLY A 175 6.00 -7.51 -5.18
N THR A 176 5.78 -6.22 -4.87
CA THR A 176 6.85 -5.25 -4.58
C THR A 176 7.33 -5.26 -3.13
N GLY A 177 6.61 -5.93 -2.22
CA GLY A 177 6.92 -6.00 -0.78
C GLY A 177 7.70 -7.24 -0.32
N THR A 178 7.82 -8.28 -1.16
CA THR A 178 8.62 -9.46 -0.83
C THR A 178 10.10 -9.17 -1.05
N PRO A 179 10.96 -9.18 -0.01
CA PRO A 179 12.40 -9.23 -0.23
C PRO A 179 12.71 -10.58 -0.88
N SER A 180 13.31 -10.57 -2.07
CA SER A 180 14.05 -11.74 -2.53
C SER A 180 15.28 -11.89 -1.64
N GLY A 181 15.16 -12.66 -0.56
CA GLY A 181 16.24 -12.94 0.39
C GLY A 181 15.83 -13.97 1.42
#